data_AF-A0A2T0XBE8-F1
#
_entry.id   AF-A0A2T0XBE8-F1
#
_cell.length_a   1.000
_cell.length_b   1.000
_cell.length_c   1.000
_cell.angle_alpha   90.00
_cell.angle_beta   90.00
_cell.angle_gamma   90.00
#
_symmetry.space_group_name_H-M   'P 1'
#
loop_
_entity.id
_entity.type
_entity.pdbx_description
1 polymer ?
#
loop_
_entity_poly.entity_id
_entity_poly.type
_entity_poly.pdbx_seq_one_letter_code
_entity_poly.pdbx_strand_id
1 'polypeptide(L)'
;MGWLYYCSDFVFKFGLSVKPYELSVVVEPRFLPEQSDPAKQQFVFAYTVRITNVGERPAQVISRHWVITDGDDVEQEVRGLGVVGQQPLIPAGETFEYTSGCPLATPVGTMRGTYHCVGENGIPFEVPVPEFVLAMPRTLH
;
A
#
# COMPACT_ATOMS: atom_id res chain seq x y z
N MET A 1 31.41 5.83 -54.95
CA MET A 1 32.13 5.49 -53.70
C MET A 1 31.08 5.35 -52.61
N GLY A 2 30.61 4.11 -52.39
CA GLY A 2 29.61 3.80 -51.39
C GLY A 2 30.26 3.21 -50.16
N TRP A 3 29.79 3.63 -48.99
CA TRP A 3 29.96 2.91 -47.73
C TRP A 3 28.59 2.86 -47.05
N LEU A 4 27.89 1.75 -47.25
CA LEU A 4 26.78 1.34 -46.39
C LEU A 4 27.40 0.61 -45.21
N TYR A 5 27.40 1.23 -44.03
CA TYR A 5 27.61 0.50 -42.79
C TYR A 5 26.25 0.09 -42.24
N TYR A 6 26.09 -1.23 -42.17
CA TYR A 6 25.04 -1.95 -41.49
C TYR A 6 25.11 -1.64 -39.99
N CYS A 7 24.07 -1.02 -39.42
CA CYS A 7 23.85 -1.04 -37.97
C CYS A 7 22.36 -1.34 -37.77
N SER A 8 22.05 -2.63 -37.71
CA SER A 8 20.75 -3.17 -37.40
C SER A 8 20.34 -2.76 -35.97
N ASP A 9 19.20 -2.10 -35.88
CA ASP A 9 18.24 -2.14 -34.77
C ASP A 9 18.77 -1.80 -33.37
N PHE A 10 19.08 -0.52 -33.16
CA PHE A 10 19.05 0.06 -31.81
C PHE A 10 17.61 0.43 -31.44
N VAL A 11 16.79 -0.58 -31.14
CA VAL A 11 15.54 -0.35 -30.40
C VAL A 11 15.95 -0.09 -28.95
N PHE A 12 15.87 1.16 -28.51
CA PHE A 12 15.79 1.50 -27.09
C PHE A 12 14.52 0.86 -26.50
N LYS A 13 14.58 -0.43 -26.17
CA LYS A 13 13.64 -1.01 -25.21
C LYS A 13 14.06 -0.43 -23.86
N PHE A 14 13.24 0.46 -23.32
CA PHE A 14 13.25 0.76 -21.89
C PHE A 14 13.10 -0.58 -21.17
N GLY A 15 14.22 -1.17 -20.77
CA GLY A 15 14.25 -2.43 -20.06
C GLY A 15 13.66 -2.18 -18.69
N LEU A 16 12.38 -2.50 -18.52
CA LEU A 16 11.85 -2.87 -17.23
C LEU A 16 12.64 -4.10 -16.78
N SER A 17 13.78 -3.87 -16.12
CA SER A 17 14.44 -4.92 -15.37
C SER A 17 13.49 -5.23 -14.23
N VAL A 18 12.71 -6.31 -14.37
CA VAL A 18 11.83 -6.78 -13.32
C VAL A 18 12.72 -7.09 -12.11
N LYS A 19 12.37 -6.53 -10.96
CA LYS A 19 13.14 -6.75 -9.73
C LYS A 19 12.82 -8.15 -9.19
N PRO A 20 13.79 -8.82 -8.54
CA PRO A 20 13.54 -10.13 -7.95
C PRO A 20 12.46 -10.07 -6.85
N TYR A 21 12.45 -9.00 -6.05
CA TYR A 21 11.44 -8.76 -5.02
C TYR A 21 10.89 -7.35 -5.17
N GLU A 22 9.59 -7.24 -5.43
CA GLU A 22 8.89 -5.98 -5.50
C GLU A 22 7.41 -6.21 -5.21
N LEU A 23 6.87 -5.53 -4.20
CA LEU A 23 5.45 -5.54 -3.91
C LEU A 23 4.87 -4.16 -4.22
N SER A 24 3.72 -4.15 -4.88
CA SER A 24 2.89 -2.97 -5.08
C SER A 24 1.76 -2.99 -4.06
N VAL A 25 1.46 -1.82 -3.49
CA VAL A 25 0.37 -1.66 -2.51
C VAL A 25 -0.61 -0.62 -3.01
N VAL A 26 -1.88 -1.02 -3.07
CA VAL A 26 -3.01 -0.13 -3.36
C VAL A 26 -3.96 -0.15 -2.16
N VAL A 27 -4.47 1.01 -1.77
CA VAL A 27 -5.40 1.13 -0.65
C VAL A 27 -6.65 1.88 -1.08
N GLU A 28 -7.80 1.31 -0.73
CA GLU A 28 -9.12 1.87 -1.00
C GLU A 28 -9.84 2.18 0.33
N PRO A 29 -9.85 3.44 0.78
CA PRO A 29 -10.54 3.85 1.98
C PRO A 29 -12.03 4.11 1.70
N ARG A 30 -12.86 3.87 2.72
CA ARG A 30 -14.28 4.21 2.72
C ARG A 30 -14.76 4.58 4.13
N PHE A 31 -15.60 5.59 4.21
CA PHE A 31 -16.30 5.95 5.45
C PHE A 31 -17.36 4.90 5.80
N LEU A 32 -17.58 4.64 7.09
CA LEU A 32 -18.61 3.73 7.61
C LEU A 32 -19.68 4.52 8.38
N PRO A 33 -20.76 5.00 7.73
CA PRO A 33 -21.82 5.77 8.38
C PRO A 33 -22.44 5.05 9.57
N GLU A 34 -22.67 3.74 9.45
CA GLU A 34 -23.37 2.93 10.45
C GLU A 34 -22.54 2.69 11.72
N GLN A 35 -21.23 2.92 11.65
CA GLN A 35 -20.30 2.78 12.78
C GLN A 35 -19.81 4.14 13.30
N SER A 36 -20.31 5.24 12.73
CA SER A 36 -19.86 6.59 13.04
C SER A 36 -20.94 7.39 13.76
N ASP A 37 -20.52 8.30 14.62
CA ASP A 37 -21.36 9.30 15.28
C ASP A 37 -20.69 10.68 15.13
N PRO A 38 -20.94 11.39 14.02
CA PRO A 38 -20.35 12.70 13.77
C PRO A 38 -20.67 13.74 14.85
N ALA A 39 -21.82 13.63 15.52
CA ALA A 39 -22.21 14.53 16.61
C ALA A 39 -21.33 14.35 17.85
N LYS A 40 -20.64 13.21 17.98
CA LYS A 40 -19.68 12.91 19.04
C LYS A 40 -18.24 12.88 18.56
N GLN A 41 -17.95 13.40 17.37
CA GLN A 41 -16.61 13.37 16.77
C GLN A 41 -16.05 11.93 16.67
N GLN A 42 -16.90 10.98 16.28
CA GLN A 42 -16.51 9.58 16.09
C GLN A 42 -16.70 9.22 14.62
N PHE A 43 -15.60 9.16 13.86
CA PHE A 43 -15.61 8.83 12.44
C PHE A 43 -14.87 7.52 12.23
N VAL A 44 -15.56 6.50 11.73
CA VAL A 44 -14.96 5.19 11.46
C VAL A 44 -14.78 5.02 9.96
N PHE A 45 -13.56 4.68 9.57
CA PHE A 45 -13.20 4.34 8.21
C PHE A 45 -12.85 2.86 8.12
N ALA A 46 -13.21 2.22 7.02
CA ALA A 46 -12.59 0.98 6.58
C ALA A 46 -11.58 1.30 5.48
N TYR A 47 -10.52 0.51 5.39
CA TYR A 47 -9.61 0.55 4.25
C TYR A 47 -9.32 -0.88 3.79
N THR A 48 -9.43 -1.10 2.48
CA THR A 48 -9.05 -2.36 1.84
C THR A 48 -7.67 -2.19 1.23
N VAL A 49 -6.73 -3.03 1.62
CA VAL A 49 -5.36 -3.06 1.10
C VAL A 49 -5.22 -4.23 0.15
N ARG A 50 -4.69 -3.96 -1.04
CA ARG A 50 -4.26 -4.95 -2.03
C ARG A 50 -2.75 -4.92 -2.14
N ILE A 51 -2.11 -6.03 -1.77
CA ILE A 51 -0.66 -6.21 -1.87
C ILE A 51 -0.41 -7.19 -3.01
N THR A 52 0.11 -6.69 -4.13
CA THR A 52 0.40 -7.50 -5.33
C THR A 52 1.90 -7.68 -5.46
N ASN A 53 2.35 -8.92 -5.62
CA ASN A 53 3.75 -9.18 -5.92
C ASN A 53 4.01 -8.95 -7.41
N VAL A 54 4.73 -7.88 -7.72
CA VAL A 54 5.11 -7.49 -9.08
C VAL A 54 6.56 -7.84 -9.40
N GLY A 55 7.26 -8.48 -8.46
CA GLY A 55 8.58 -9.06 -8.66
C GLY A 55 8.52 -10.48 -9.23
N GLU A 56 9.69 -11.05 -9.48
CA GLU A 56 9.81 -12.38 -10.10
C GLU A 56 9.78 -13.54 -9.09
N ARG A 57 9.99 -13.26 -7.79
CA ARG A 57 10.10 -14.28 -6.75
C ARG A 57 9.09 -14.07 -5.62
N PRO A 58 8.68 -15.13 -4.90
CA PRO A 58 7.85 -15.01 -3.71
C PRO A 58 8.46 -14.08 -2.66
N ALA A 59 7.58 -13.32 -1.99
CA ALA A 59 7.94 -12.46 -0.88
C ALA A 59 6.88 -12.53 0.22
N GLN A 60 7.31 -12.42 1.47
CA GLN A 60 6.45 -12.51 2.65
C GLN A 60 6.32 -11.15 3.33
N VAL A 61 5.09 -10.79 3.72
CA VAL A 61 4.84 -9.63 4.59
C VAL A 61 5.03 -10.03 6.05
N ILE A 62 5.94 -9.37 6.75
CA ILE A 62 6.34 -9.74 8.12
C ILE A 62 5.72 -8.83 9.16
N SER A 63 5.74 -7.52 8.94
CA SER A 63 5.20 -6.54 9.88
C SER A 63 4.78 -5.25 9.16
N ARG A 64 4.04 -4.43 9.89
CA ARG A 64 3.51 -3.16 9.39
C ARG A 64 3.81 -2.03 10.37
N HIS A 65 4.02 -0.85 9.82
CA HIS A 65 4.03 0.42 10.52
C HIS A 65 3.10 1.38 9.80
N TRP A 66 2.14 1.93 10.52
CA TRP A 66 1.23 2.97 10.06
C TRP A 66 1.50 4.26 10.82
N VAL A 67 1.45 5.37 10.10
CA VAL A 67 1.29 6.71 10.63
C VAL A 67 -0.06 7.23 10.17
N ILE A 68 -0.87 7.63 11.14
CA ILE A 68 -2.24 8.10 10.95
C ILE A 68 -2.26 9.55 11.42
N THR A 69 -2.62 10.47 10.54
CA THR A 69 -2.76 11.90 10.88
C THR A 69 -4.23 12.26 10.79
N ASP A 70 -4.80 12.81 11.86
CA ASP A 70 -6.17 13.29 11.82
C ASP A 70 -6.27 14.69 11.17
N GLY A 71 -7.47 15.26 11.13
CA GLY A 71 -7.74 16.55 10.48
C GLY A 71 -7.22 17.76 11.27
N ASP A 72 -6.76 17.55 12.50
CA ASP A 72 -6.19 18.56 13.39
C ASP A 72 -4.65 18.39 13.51
N ASP A 73 -4.04 17.67 12.56
CA ASP A 73 -2.61 17.34 12.49
C ASP A 73 -2.07 16.52 13.68
N VAL A 74 -2.95 15.79 14.39
CA VAL A 74 -2.52 14.87 15.45
C VAL A 74 -2.10 13.54 14.84
N GLU A 75 -0.83 13.16 15.05
CA GLU A 75 -0.28 11.89 14.58
C GLU A 75 -0.42 10.75 15.60
N GLN A 76 -0.74 9.55 15.10
CA GLN A 76 -0.75 8.29 15.82
C GLN A 76 0.04 7.23 15.05
N GLU A 77 0.88 6.48 15.75
CA GLU A 77 1.62 5.36 15.16
C GLU A 77 1.05 4.01 15.58
N VAL A 78 0.90 3.11 14.62
CA VAL A 78 0.52 1.72 14.86
C VAL A 78 1.59 0.80 14.29
N ARG A 79 2.20 -0.02 15.15
CA ARG A 79 3.20 -1.03 14.76
C ARG A 79 2.71 -2.41 15.15
N GLY A 80 2.96 -3.40 14.31
CA GLY A 80 2.57 -4.77 14.65
C GLY A 80 3.04 -5.82 13.65
N LEU A 81 3.09 -7.06 14.11
CA LEU A 81 3.39 -8.20 13.26
C LEU A 81 2.23 -8.50 12.31
N GLY A 82 2.59 -8.88 11.09
CA GLY A 82 1.68 -9.26 10.02
C GLY A 82 0.68 -8.19 9.61
N VAL A 83 -0.35 -8.64 8.91
CA VAL A 83 -1.56 -7.92 8.52
C VAL A 83 -2.75 -8.78 8.89
N VAL A 84 -3.73 -8.22 9.62
CA VAL A 84 -4.92 -8.96 10.11
C VAL A 84 -4.61 -10.31 10.77
N GLY A 85 -3.49 -10.40 11.51
CA GLY A 85 -3.04 -11.62 12.18
C GLY A 85 -2.33 -12.64 11.28
N GLN A 86 -2.02 -12.29 10.03
CA GLN A 86 -1.37 -13.15 9.04
C GLN A 86 -0.05 -12.56 8.56
N GLN A 87 0.89 -13.43 8.18
CA GLN A 87 2.14 -13.05 7.50
C GLN A 87 2.17 -13.71 6.11
N PRO A 88 1.40 -13.18 5.14
CA PRO A 88 1.19 -13.85 3.86
C PRO A 88 2.50 -13.94 3.06
N LEU A 89 2.79 -15.15 2.57
CA LEU A 89 3.76 -15.39 1.51
C LEU A 89 3.03 -15.23 0.16
N ILE A 90 3.43 -14.25 -0.63
CA ILE A 90 2.76 -13.87 -1.88
C ILE A 90 3.63 -14.33 -3.06
N PRO A 91 3.22 -15.34 -3.84
CA PRO A 91 3.92 -15.74 -5.06
C PRO A 91 3.98 -14.61 -6.10
N ALA A 92 4.92 -14.70 -7.05
CA ALA A 92 5.01 -13.73 -8.14
C ALA A 92 3.69 -13.65 -8.93
N GLY A 93 3.20 -12.43 -9.18
CA GLY A 93 1.93 -12.17 -9.87
C GLY A 93 0.67 -12.30 -9.02
N GLU A 94 0.77 -12.88 -7.82
CA GLU A 94 -0.38 -13.06 -6.92
C GLU A 94 -0.66 -11.83 -6.07
N THR A 95 -1.88 -11.77 -5.53
CA THR A 95 -2.34 -10.68 -4.66
C THR A 95 -2.89 -11.20 -3.35
N PHE A 96 -2.49 -10.57 -2.25
CA PHE A 96 -3.14 -10.70 -0.96
C PHE A 96 -3.99 -9.45 -0.69
N GLU A 97 -5.25 -9.65 -0.29
CA GLU A 97 -6.18 -8.57 0.02
C GLU A 97 -6.72 -8.72 1.44
N TYR A 98 -6.84 -7.59 2.14
CA TYR A 98 -7.53 -7.56 3.43
C TYR A 98 -8.18 -6.20 3.68
N THR A 99 -9.19 -6.19 4.55
CA THR A 99 -9.85 -4.96 5.03
C THR A 99 -9.64 -4.80 6.53
N SER A 100 -9.37 -3.57 6.98
CA SER A 100 -9.28 -3.22 8.39
C SER A 100 -9.94 -1.86 8.65
N GLY A 101 -9.96 -1.42 9.92
CA GLY A 101 -10.63 -0.21 10.37
C GLY A 101 -9.67 0.84 10.93
N CYS A 102 -10.05 2.11 10.80
CA CYS A 102 -9.36 3.25 11.39
C CYS A 102 -10.39 4.23 11.98
N PRO A 103 -10.52 4.32 13.31
CA PRO A 103 -11.30 5.39 13.93
C PRO A 103 -10.51 6.70 13.92
N LEU A 104 -11.19 7.83 13.71
CA LEU A 104 -10.67 9.19 13.80
C LEU A 104 -11.62 10.10 14.58
N ALA A 105 -11.07 11.16 15.17
CA ALA A 105 -11.84 12.23 15.82
C ALA A 105 -12.36 13.29 14.82
N THR A 106 -11.87 13.25 13.58
CA THR A 106 -12.13 14.24 12.53
C THR A 106 -12.78 13.59 11.31
N PRO A 107 -13.56 14.35 10.50
CA PRO A 107 -14.21 13.82 9.29
C PRO A 107 -13.22 13.58 8.14
N VAL A 108 -11.97 14.00 8.29
CA VAL A 108 -10.88 13.84 7.35
C VAL A 108 -9.60 13.48 8.10
N GLY A 109 -8.73 12.71 7.47
CA GLY A 109 -7.37 12.44 7.92
C GLY A 109 -6.56 11.80 6.81
N THR A 110 -5.31 11.46 7.08
CA THR A 110 -4.45 10.71 6.17
C THR A 110 -3.84 9.50 6.86
N MET A 111 -3.46 8.52 6.06
CA MET A 111 -2.68 7.37 6.50
C MET A 111 -1.55 7.14 5.53
N ARG A 112 -0.36 6.86 6.05
CA ARG A 112 0.81 6.39 5.30
C ARG A 112 1.49 5.28 6.09
N GLY A 113 2.33 4.49 5.46
CA GLY A 113 2.96 3.40 6.19
C GLY A 113 4.09 2.71 5.46
N THR A 114 4.52 1.60 6.05
CA THR A 114 5.55 0.74 5.49
C THR A 114 5.29 -0.70 5.92
N TYR A 115 5.40 -1.63 4.98
CA TYR A 115 5.54 -3.04 5.30
C TYR A 115 7.02 -3.40 5.33
N HIS A 116 7.41 -4.15 6.36
CA HIS A 116 8.65 -4.90 6.33
C HIS A 116 8.36 -6.28 5.77
N CYS A 117 9.11 -6.64 4.73
CA CYS A 117 8.97 -7.85 3.96
C CYS A 117 10.28 -8.63 3.94
N VAL A 118 10.20 -9.90 3.56
CA VAL A 118 11.35 -10.77 3.36
C VAL A 118 11.16 -11.52 2.05
N GLY A 119 12.18 -11.53 1.19
CA GLY A 119 12.18 -12.36 -0.03
C GLY A 119 12.35 -13.84 0.31
N GLU A 120 12.02 -14.75 -0.62
CA GLU A 120 12.22 -16.19 -0.41
C GLU A 120 13.66 -16.59 0.00
N ASN A 121 14.64 -15.76 -0.33
CA ASN A 121 16.05 -15.93 0.06
C ASN A 121 16.37 -15.47 1.49
N GLY A 122 15.38 -15.02 2.26
CA GLY A 122 15.55 -14.53 3.63
C GLY A 122 16.05 -13.08 3.74
N ILE A 123 16.26 -12.38 2.63
CA ILE A 123 16.74 -10.99 2.65
C ILE A 123 15.56 -10.04 2.92
N PRO A 124 15.65 -9.16 3.93
CA PRO A 124 14.60 -8.20 4.23
C PRO A 124 14.58 -7.04 3.22
N PHE A 125 13.39 -6.50 2.98
CA PHE A 125 13.19 -5.27 2.22
C PHE A 125 11.93 -4.53 2.71
N GLU A 126 11.83 -3.25 2.38
CA GLU A 126 10.69 -2.41 2.77
C GLU A 126 9.82 -2.07 1.58
N VAL A 127 8.52 -1.99 1.83
CA VAL A 127 7.52 -1.62 0.84
C VAL A 127 6.72 -0.44 1.40
N PRO A 128 6.91 0.77 0.88
CA PRO A 128 6.16 1.93 1.35
C PRO A 128 4.69 1.80 0.95
N VAL A 129 3.82 2.23 1.85
CA VAL A 129 2.41 2.52 1.51
C VAL A 129 2.32 4.03 1.34
N PRO A 130 2.07 4.53 0.10
CA PRO A 130 1.89 5.95 -0.13
C PRO A 130 0.78 6.53 0.73
N GLU A 131 0.89 7.82 1.03
CA GLU A 131 -0.16 8.52 1.78
C GLU A 131 -1.49 8.50 1.02
N PHE A 132 -2.57 8.19 1.73
CA PHE A 132 -3.93 8.23 1.21
C PHE A 132 -4.87 8.92 2.21
N VAL A 133 -5.95 9.47 1.66
CA VAL A 133 -6.92 10.29 2.42
C VAL A 133 -8.06 9.42 2.93
N LEU A 134 -8.37 9.56 4.21
CA LEU A 134 -9.64 9.16 4.81
C LEU A 134 -10.57 10.36 4.78
N ALA A 135 -11.71 10.28 4.11
CA ALA A 135 -12.64 11.41 4.05
C ALA A 135 -14.09 10.93 4.09
N MET A 136 -14.88 11.55 4.95
CA MET A 136 -16.33 11.45 4.91
C MET A 136 -16.82 12.08 3.58
N PRO A 137 -17.68 11.40 2.80
CA PRO A 137 -18.24 11.98 1.57
C PRO A 137 -18.96 13.29 1.88
N ARG A 138 -18.62 14.36 1.13
CA ARG A 138 -19.35 15.62 1.22
C ARG A 138 -20.76 15.40 0.68
N THR A 139 -21.77 15.45 1.56
CA THR A 139 -23.16 15.62 1.16
C THR A 139 -23.37 17.09 0.86
N LEU A 140 -23.40 17.46 -0.42
CA LEU A 140 -23.95 18.74 -0.85
C LEU A 140 -25.45 18.73 -0.48
N HIS A 141 -25.83 19.60 0.45
CA HIS A 141 -27.22 19.94 0.74
C HIS A 141 -27.59 21.19 -0.07
#